data_AF-A0A9X8VAD2-F1
#
_entry.id   AF-A0A9X8VAD2-F1
#
_cell.length_a   1.000
_cell.length_b   1.000
_cell.length_c   1.000
_cell.angle_alpha   90.00
_cell.angle_beta   90.00
_cell.angle_gamma   90.00
#
_symmetry.space_group_name_H-M   'P 1'
#
loop_
_entity.id
_entity.type
_entity.pdbx_description
1 polymer ?
#
loop_
_entity_poly.entity_id
_entity_poly.type
_entity_poly.pdbx_seq_one_letter_code
_entity_poly.pdbx_strand_id
1 'polypeptide(L)'
;ALYLSCDHWRRQGTLNNINVNFCLAGTAVFGIPQFVPPLSGYLEKYRAQVNFNHNLIRIDGENRQAIFAVEANEEEKRELTLPFDMLHVVPPQSAPAFIS
;
A
#
# COMPACT_ATOMS: atom_id res chain seq x y z
N ALA A 1 2.75 8.05 -5.52
CA ALA A 1 4.07 7.39 -5.50
C ALA A 1 4.08 6.13 -6.36
N LEU A 2 3.28 5.10 -6.01
CA LEU A 2 3.29 3.80 -6.68
C LEU A 2 3.29 3.85 -8.22
N TYR A 3 2.31 4.52 -8.84
CA TYR A 3 2.22 4.57 -10.31
C TYR A 3 3.47 5.15 -10.98
N LEU A 4 4.06 6.20 -10.40
CA LEU A 4 5.28 6.82 -10.94
C LEU A 4 6.50 5.91 -10.76
N SER A 5 6.63 5.29 -9.59
CA SER A 5 7.72 4.34 -9.33
C SER A 5 7.65 3.14 -10.27
N CYS A 6 6.47 2.52 -10.42
CA CYS A 6 6.27 1.39 -11.33
C CYS A 6 6.51 1.75 -12.79
N ASP A 7 6.07 2.94 -13.24
CA ASP A 7 6.35 3.37 -14.61
C ASP A 7 7.85 3.59 -14.84
N HIS A 8 8.56 4.15 -13.87
CA HIS A 8 10.01 4.32 -13.93
C HIS A 8 10.74 2.97 -14.06
N TRP A 9 10.44 2.00 -13.18
CA TRP A 9 11.05 0.66 -13.24
C TRP A 9 10.66 -0.11 -14.49
N ARG A 10 9.44 0.10 -15.01
CA ARG A 10 9.03 -0.47 -16.29
C ARG A 10 9.87 0.09 -17.44
N ARG A 11 10.09 1.41 -17.49
CA ARG A 11 10.94 2.05 -18.50
C ARG A 11 12.40 1.60 -18.43
N GLN A 12 12.88 1.25 -17.23
CA GLN A 12 14.21 0.69 -17.01
C GLN A 12 14.30 -0.83 -17.26
N GLY A 13 13.18 -1.51 -17.51
CA GLY A 13 13.15 -2.96 -17.70
C GLY A 13 13.33 -3.79 -16.42
N THR A 14 13.29 -3.16 -15.24
CA THR A 14 13.54 -3.81 -13.95
C THR A 14 12.29 -4.21 -13.19
N LEU A 15 11.11 -3.70 -13.59
CA LEU A 15 9.83 -3.96 -12.90
C LEU A 15 9.52 -5.46 -12.70
N ASN A 16 9.90 -6.32 -13.65
CA ASN A 16 9.65 -7.76 -13.54
C ASN A 16 10.40 -8.43 -12.38
N ASN A 17 11.42 -7.77 -11.83
CA ASN A 17 12.21 -8.25 -10.70
C ASN A 17 11.78 -7.61 -9.37
N ILE A 18 10.63 -6.92 -9.34
CA ILE A 18 10.14 -6.16 -8.18
C ILE A 18 8.76 -6.68 -7.78
N ASN A 19 8.61 -7.03 -6.50
CA ASN A 19 7.32 -7.37 -5.90
C ASN A 19 6.64 -6.11 -5.39
N VAL A 20 5.72 -5.55 -6.17
CA VAL A 20 5.01 -4.31 -5.82
C VAL A 20 3.82 -4.65 -4.93
N ASN A 21 3.85 -4.21 -3.67
CA ASN A 21 2.73 -4.32 -2.73
C ASN A 21 2.09 -2.96 -2.51
N PHE A 22 0.76 -2.88 -2.65
CA PHE A 22 -0.03 -1.69 -2.36
C PHE A 22 -1.00 -1.98 -1.21
N CYS A 23 -0.57 -1.65 0.00
CA CYS A 23 -1.36 -1.86 1.21
C CYS A 23 -2.23 -0.64 1.51
N LEU A 24 -3.54 -0.84 1.56
CA LEU A 24 -4.55 0.17 1.84
C LEU A 24 -5.29 -0.20 3.12
N ALA A 25 -5.50 0.78 4.01
CA ALA A 25 -6.32 0.57 5.21
C ALA A 25 -7.82 0.42 4.88
N GLY A 26 -8.29 1.02 3.79
CA GLY A 26 -9.68 0.91 3.34
C GLY A 26 -9.93 -0.28 2.41
N THR A 27 -11.17 -0.36 1.91
CA THR A 27 -11.69 -1.44 1.06
C THR A 27 -11.70 -1.11 -0.43
N ALA A 28 -11.27 0.09 -0.82
CA ALA A 28 -11.32 0.56 -2.21
C ALA A 28 -10.04 1.32 -2.60
N VAL A 29 -9.67 1.20 -3.88
CA VAL A 29 -8.52 1.92 -4.47
C VAL A 29 -8.81 3.43 -4.56
N PHE A 30 -10.07 3.78 -4.79
CA PHE A 30 -10.52 5.16 -4.90
C PHE A 30 -12.01 5.28 -4.52
N GLY A 31 -12.40 6.41 -3.95
CA GLY A 31 -13.76 6.61 -3.42
C GLY A 31 -14.84 6.84 -4.48
N ILE A 32 -14.45 7.10 -5.73
CA ILE A 32 -15.37 7.36 -6.85
C ILE A 32 -15.26 6.19 -7.87
N PRO A 33 -16.30 5.36 -8.02
CA PRO A 33 -16.25 4.13 -8.82
C PRO A 33 -15.78 4.32 -10.27
N GLN A 34 -16.13 5.44 -10.90
CA GLN A 34 -15.80 5.74 -12.30
C GLN A 34 -14.28 5.83 -12.54
N PHE A 35 -13.48 6.16 -11.52
CA PHE A 35 -12.02 6.21 -11.63
C PHE A 35 -11.36 4.88 -11.31
N VAL A 36 -12.07 3.90 -10.75
CA VAL A 36 -11.49 2.60 -10.37
C VAL A 36 -11.02 1.80 -11.59
N PRO A 37 -11.80 1.61 -12.68
CA PRO A 37 -11.36 0.84 -13.84
C PRO A 37 -10.02 1.29 -14.46
N PRO A 38 -9.78 2.59 -14.76
CA PRO A 38 -8.49 3.00 -15.31
C PRO A 38 -7.34 2.81 -14.32
N LEU A 39 -7.56 3.02 -13.01
CA LEU A 39 -6.54 2.79 -11.98
C LEU A 39 -6.19 1.30 -11.86
N SER A 40 -7.19 0.42 -11.83
CA SER A 40 -7.01 -1.03 -11.80
C SER A 40 -6.23 -1.54 -13.01
N GLY A 41 -6.50 -1.03 -14.22
CA GLY A 41 -5.76 -1.41 -15.41
C GLY A 41 -4.26 -1.09 -15.32
N TYR A 42 -3.87 0.00 -14.66
CA TYR A 42 -2.46 0.28 -14.39
C TYR A 42 -1.88 -0.62 -13.31
N LEU A 43 -2.63 -0.91 -12.23
CA LEU A 43 -2.18 -1.82 -11.18
C LEU A 43 -1.92 -3.23 -11.73
N GLU A 44 -2.79 -3.73 -12.60
CA GLU A 44 -2.61 -4.99 -13.34
C GLU A 44 -1.39 -4.94 -14.26
N LYS A 45 -1.26 -3.88 -15.07
CA LYS A 45 -0.09 -3.66 -15.94
C LYS A 45 1.23 -3.66 -15.15
N TYR A 46 1.21 -3.13 -13.93
CA TYR A 46 2.36 -3.09 -13.04
C TYR A 46 2.52 -4.33 -12.17
N ARG A 47 1.61 -5.31 -12.28
CA ARG A 47 1.59 -6.54 -11.47
C ARG A 47 1.61 -6.23 -9.97
N ALA A 48 0.97 -5.12 -9.59
CA ALA A 48 0.90 -4.67 -8.20
C ALA A 48 -0.12 -5.50 -7.44
N GLN A 49 0.31 -6.08 -6.32
CA GLN A 49 -0.58 -6.75 -5.38
C GLN A 49 -1.28 -5.71 -4.51
N VAL A 50 -2.60 -5.58 -4.65
CA VAL A 50 -3.41 -4.65 -3.86
C VAL A 50 -3.93 -5.38 -2.63
N ASN A 51 -3.52 -4.93 -1.45
CA ASN A 51 -3.90 -5.51 -0.16
C ASN A 51 -4.81 -4.53 0.58
N PHE A 52 -6.11 -4.79 0.62
CA PHE A 52 -7.08 -3.98 1.37
C PHE A 52 -7.11 -4.36 2.85
N ASN A 53 -7.64 -3.47 3.69
CA ASN A 53 -7.71 -3.66 5.15
C ASN A 53 -6.34 -3.92 5.79
N HIS A 54 -5.25 -3.40 5.20
CA HIS A 54 -3.89 -3.49 5.73
C HIS A 54 -3.46 -2.11 6.25
N ASN A 55 -3.63 -1.89 7.56
CA ASN A 55 -3.22 -0.64 8.18
C ASN A 55 -1.80 -0.76 8.75
N LEU A 56 -0.87 0.09 8.31
CA LEU A 56 0.52 0.07 8.79
C LEU A 56 0.57 0.59 10.23
N ILE A 57 1.08 -0.22 11.16
CA ILE A 57 1.14 0.12 12.59
C ILE A 57 2.57 0.25 13.13
N ARG A 58 3.56 -0.39 12.49
CA ARG A 58 4.96 -0.32 12.92
C ARG A 58 5.90 -0.55 11.74
N ILE A 59 7.07 0.08 11.82
CA ILE A 59 8.19 -0.13 10.90
C ILE A 59 9.41 -0.48 11.73
N ASP A 60 10.00 -1.64 11.46
CA ASP A 60 11.35 -1.99 11.89
C ASP A 60 12.31 -1.71 10.73
N GLY A 61 13.01 -0.58 10.82
CA GLY A 61 13.91 -0.13 9.76
C GLY A 61 15.20 -0.94 9.68
N GLU A 62 15.70 -1.45 10.82
CA GLU A 62 16.94 -2.21 10.88
C GLU A 62 16.78 -3.57 10.17
N ASN A 63 15.67 -4.24 10.46
CA ASN A 63 15.33 -5.53 9.83
C ASN A 63 14.54 -5.37 8.52
N ARG A 64 14.22 -4.13 8.12
CA ARG A 64 13.40 -3.77 6.95
C ARG A 64 12.06 -4.48 6.88
N GLN A 65 11.32 -4.42 7.99
CA GLN A 65 10.01 -5.04 8.13
C GLN A 65 8.93 -3.99 8.38
N ALA A 66 7.81 -4.10 7.67
CA ALA A 66 6.61 -3.31 7.86
C ALA A 66 5.51 -4.20 8.46
N ILE A 67 4.97 -3.80 9.60
CA ILE A 67 3.98 -4.56 10.36
C ILE A 67 2.63 -3.88 10.18
N PHE A 68 1.65 -4.64 9.70
CA PHE A 68 0.30 -4.19 9.41
C PHE A 68 -0.70 -4.85 10.36
N ALA A 69 -1.65 -4.08 10.87
CA ALA A 69 -2.89 -4.64 11.40
C ALA A 69 -3.81 -4.98 10.23
N VAL A 70 -4.26 -6.24 10.16
CA VAL A 70 -5.16 -6.74 9.14
C VAL A 70 -6.48 -7.14 9.79
N GLU A 71 -7.57 -6.59 9.27
CA GLU A 71 -8.93 -6.96 9.69
C GLU A 71 -9.35 -8.21 8.91
N ALA A 72 -9.22 -9.37 9.55
CA ALA A 72 -9.52 -10.65 8.93
C ALA A 72 -10.98 -11.08 9.11
N ASN A 73 -11.68 -10.54 10.11
CA ASN A 73 -13.14 -10.57 10.40
C ASN A 73 -13.39 -9.76 11.71
N GLU A 74 -14.65 -9.48 12.07
CA GLU A 74 -15.05 -8.61 13.20
C GLU A 74 -14.45 -8.98 14.58
N GLU A 75 -13.90 -10.18 14.75
CA GLU A 75 -13.42 -10.68 16.04
C GLU A 75 -11.89 -10.82 16.17
N GLU A 76 -11.10 -10.68 15.09
CA GLU A 76 -9.66 -10.90 15.18
C GLU A 76 -8.84 -9.93 14.31
N LYS A 77 -8.19 -8.97 14.96
CA LYS A 77 -7.10 -8.18 14.38
C LYS A 77 -5.84 -9.04 14.38
N ARG A 78 -5.30 -9.33 13.21
CA ARG A 78 -4.05 -10.08 13.06
C ARG A 78 -2.93 -9.13 12.62
N GLU A 79 -1.74 -9.34 13.15
CA GLU A 79 -0.56 -8.64 12.66
C GLU A 79 0.05 -9.42 11.49
N LEU A 80 0.34 -8.72 10.40
CA LEU A 80 1.04 -9.25 9.24
C LEU A 80 2.34 -8.48 9.04
N THR A 81 3.46 -9.19 8.98
CA THR A 81 4.78 -8.61 8.72
C THR A 81 5.17 -8.83 7.27
N LEU A 82 5.47 -7.74 6.56
CA LEU A 82 5.98 -7.77 5.19
C LEU A 82 7.39 -7.16 5.13
N PRO A 83 8.37 -7.83 4.49
CA PRO A 83 9.68 -7.24 4.26
C PRO A 83 9.63 -6.16 3.17
N PHE A 84 10.57 -5.22 3.19
CA PHE A 84 10.69 -4.20 2.13
C PHE A 84 12.14 -3.87 1.77
N ASP A 85 12.39 -3.56 0.50
CA ASP A 85 13.62 -2.88 0.06
C ASP A 85 13.40 -1.38 -0.11
N MET A 86 12.20 -0.99 -0.50
CA MET A 86 11.72 0.39 -0.59
C MET A 86 10.32 0.47 0.04
N LEU A 87 10.12 1.41 0.95
CA LEU A 87 8.82 1.66 1.59
C LEU A 87 8.43 3.13 1.42
N HIS A 88 7.25 3.37 0.87
CA HIS A 88 6.64 4.69 0.82
C HIS A 88 5.41 4.70 1.75
N VAL A 89 5.46 5.52 2.81
CA VAL A 89 4.41 5.59 3.83
C VAL A 89 3.60 6.87 3.67
N VAL A 90 2.27 6.75 3.78
CA VAL A 90 1.39 7.89 4.02
C VAL A 90 1.13 7.93 5.52
N PRO A 91 1.63 8.94 6.25
CA PRO A 91 1.47 8.98 7.70
C PRO A 91 -0.01 9.17 8.08
N PRO A 92 -0.44 8.66 9.25
CA PRO A 92 -1.76 9.01 9.80
C PRO A 92 -1.91 10.52 9.89
N GLN A 93 -3.07 11.03 9.48
CA GLN A 93 -3.37 12.46 9.44
C GLN A 93 -4.49 12.75 10.43
N SER A 94 -4.37 13.87 11.16
CA SER A 94 -5.41 14.37 12.06
C SER A 94 -5.56 15.88 11.88
N ALA A 95 -6.67 16.44 12.35
CA ALA A 95 -6.83 17.88 12.43
C ALA A 95 -5.72 18.48 13.32
N PRO A 96 -5.30 19.72 13.06
CA PRO A 96 -4.40 20.44 13.96
C PRO A 96 -4.98 20.55 15.38
N ALA A 97 -4.11 20.49 16.39
CA ALA A 97 -4.51 20.41 17.81
C ALA A 97 -5.36 21.59 18.33
N PHE A 98 -5.36 22.74 17.65
CA PHE A 98 -6.17 23.90 18.06
C PHE A 98 -7.62 23.86 17.54
N ILE A 99 -7.94 22.93 16.64
CA ILE A 99 -9.29 22.73 16.08
C ILE A 99 -9.97 21.51 16.73
N SER A 100 -9.17 20.54 17.19
CA SER A 100 -9.61 19.24 17.71
C SER A 100 -10.25 19.31 19.09
#